data_AF-A0AAJ2GMM3-F1
#
_entry.id   AF-A0AAJ2GMM3-F1
#
_cell.length_a   1.000
_cell.length_b   1.000
_cell.length_c   1.000
_cell.angle_alpha   90.00
_cell.angle_beta   90.00
_cell.angle_gamma   90.00
#
_symmetry.space_group_name_H-M   'P 1'
#
loop_
_entity.id
_entity.type
_entity.pdbx_description
1 polymer ?
#
loop_
_entity_poly.entity_id
_entity_poly.type
_entity_poly.pdbx_seq_one_letter_code
_entity_poly.pdbx_strand_id
1 'polypeptide(L)'
;MPLETSSLSPRDAALEIMDGFKARLGIDLAGIAGNEALTVEQRRRKMIAKLLEATLSGIDEYHRAEGIELASHEDNTLITAALAEEPTEIEPNISLTQHNFEIVRGYRGQEVTDYVYGLSKRLEAMQNAKTPGQLAIEIGASSLFSIGVAMAKLTWTAWRGGATFLNALRTGITTLGMKTAITIIVIVLVAFLLYLFLENPKKVLALVFNDTAEDLVVTNWRAGVEGGTGGNLYVAHGHMENFMQDHASGDLDSPIVQIRQRFFFEPNDPDNVVFGGIYFADRNFGLRGSEGVMLFTSLNSPFSAAHLYAVPYVNDNGTNMRLMTGQKPNLETLFREMYDTRKVRVDFAEGGYRFTSTVNDARGGVVGLIGTISTT
;
A
#
# COMPACT_ATOMS: atom_id res chain seq x y z
N MET A 1 -16.14 -20.39 19.97
CA MET A 1 -15.76 -21.41 18.98
C MET A 1 -14.56 -20.87 18.23
N PRO A 2 -13.39 -21.50 18.30
CA PRO A 2 -12.26 -21.07 17.48
C PRO A 2 -12.63 -21.33 16.01
N LEU A 3 -12.52 -20.32 15.16
CA LEU A 3 -12.54 -20.51 13.72
C LEU A 3 -11.27 -21.29 13.37
N GLU A 4 -11.41 -22.58 13.06
CA GLU A 4 -10.38 -23.32 12.33
C GLU A 4 -10.30 -22.73 10.92
N THR A 5 -9.51 -21.67 10.75
CA THR A 5 -9.08 -21.24 9.43
C THR A 5 -8.00 -22.20 8.97
N SER A 6 -8.35 -23.21 8.17
CA SER A 6 -7.37 -23.74 7.22
C SER A 6 -6.87 -22.54 6.41
N SER A 7 -5.62 -22.13 6.61
CA SER A 7 -5.07 -20.94 5.95
C SER A 7 -5.10 -21.18 4.44
N LEU A 8 -6.05 -20.53 3.75
CA LEU A 8 -6.13 -20.53 2.29
C LEU A 8 -4.78 -20.08 1.73
N SER A 9 -4.34 -20.66 0.61
CA SER A 9 -3.16 -20.13 -0.07
C SER A 9 -3.44 -18.68 -0.51
N PRO A 10 -2.41 -17.84 -0.71
CA PRO A 10 -2.60 -16.45 -1.17
C PRO A 10 -3.45 -16.39 -2.44
N ARG A 11 -3.22 -17.32 -3.38
CA ARG A 11 -4.00 -17.42 -4.61
C ARG A 11 -5.44 -17.84 -4.36
N ASP A 12 -5.68 -18.83 -3.50
CA ASP A 12 -7.05 -19.27 -3.18
C ASP A 12 -7.84 -18.15 -2.52
N ALA A 13 -7.21 -17.35 -1.66
CA ALA A 13 -7.83 -16.17 -1.07
C ALA A 13 -8.18 -15.11 -2.15
N ALA A 14 -7.30 -14.89 -3.13
CA ALA A 14 -7.58 -13.98 -4.24
C ALA A 14 -8.72 -14.50 -5.14
N LEU A 15 -8.71 -15.80 -5.44
CA LEU A 15 -9.75 -16.47 -6.22
C LEU A 15 -11.11 -16.38 -5.53
N GLU A 16 -11.18 -16.63 -4.22
CA GLU A 16 -12.41 -16.50 -3.43
C GLU A 16 -13.04 -15.10 -3.58
N ILE A 17 -12.22 -14.06 -3.47
CA ILE A 17 -12.67 -12.67 -3.64
C ILE A 17 -13.15 -12.42 -5.09
N MET A 18 -12.37 -12.86 -6.09
CA MET A 18 -12.71 -12.68 -7.50
C MET A 18 -13.97 -13.45 -7.92
N ASP A 19 -14.18 -14.66 -7.39
CA ASP A 19 -15.40 -15.44 -7.60
C ASP A 19 -16.59 -14.77 -6.94
N GLY A 20 -16.40 -14.15 -5.77
CA GLY A 20 -17.40 -13.29 -5.13
C GLY A 20 -17.81 -12.10 -6.00
N PHE A 21 -16.88 -11.51 -6.75
CA PHE A 21 -17.19 -10.48 -7.74
C PHE A 21 -17.96 -11.01 -8.94
N LYS A 22 -17.57 -12.18 -9.45
CA LYS A 22 -18.29 -12.84 -10.55
C LYS A 22 -19.72 -13.16 -10.18
N ALA A 23 -19.96 -13.68 -8.97
CA ALA A 23 -21.29 -14.03 -8.48
C ALA A 23 -22.19 -12.80 -8.25
N ARG A 24 -21.65 -11.70 -7.71
CA ARG A 24 -22.45 -10.50 -7.35
C ARG A 24 -22.59 -9.49 -8.48
N LEU A 25 -21.54 -9.28 -9.25
CA LEU A 25 -21.44 -8.21 -10.26
C LEU A 25 -21.38 -8.76 -11.70
N GLY A 26 -21.28 -10.08 -11.88
CA GLY A 26 -21.12 -10.70 -13.21
C GLY A 26 -19.75 -10.43 -13.85
N ILE A 27 -18.76 -9.94 -13.09
CA ILE A 27 -17.42 -9.61 -13.62
C ILE A 27 -16.47 -10.78 -13.40
N ASP A 28 -15.89 -11.28 -14.50
CA ASP A 28 -14.88 -12.34 -14.45
C ASP A 28 -13.47 -11.77 -14.26
N LEU A 29 -13.17 -11.30 -13.04
CA LEU A 29 -11.84 -10.77 -12.70
C LEU A 29 -10.75 -11.85 -12.78
N ALA A 30 -11.05 -13.10 -12.37
CA ALA A 30 -10.11 -14.21 -12.46
C ALA A 30 -9.75 -14.53 -13.91
N GLY A 31 -10.72 -14.49 -14.82
CA GLY A 31 -10.50 -14.65 -16.26
C GLY A 31 -9.62 -13.54 -16.86
N ILE A 32 -9.73 -12.30 -16.36
CA ILE A 32 -8.84 -11.20 -16.77
C ILE A 32 -7.43 -11.41 -16.22
N ALA A 33 -7.31 -11.71 -14.92
CA ALA A 33 -6.02 -11.91 -14.24
C ALA A 33 -5.24 -13.11 -14.80
N GLY A 34 -5.93 -14.17 -15.21
CA GLY A 34 -5.34 -15.36 -15.83
C GLY A 34 -5.06 -15.24 -17.32
N ASN A 35 -5.36 -14.12 -17.97
CA ASN A 35 -5.22 -13.98 -19.42
C ASN A 35 -3.76 -13.75 -19.84
N GLU A 36 -3.08 -14.83 -20.25
CA GLU A 36 -1.69 -14.81 -20.70
C GLU A 36 -1.42 -13.95 -21.94
N ALA A 37 -2.44 -13.62 -22.73
CA ALA A 37 -2.29 -12.73 -23.88
C ALA A 37 -2.15 -11.25 -23.49
N LEU A 38 -2.37 -10.92 -22.21
CA LEU A 38 -2.25 -9.56 -21.67
C LEU A 38 -1.01 -9.44 -20.80
N THR A 39 -0.33 -8.28 -20.87
CA THR A 39 0.69 -7.89 -19.89
C THR A 39 0.07 -7.70 -18.50
N VAL A 40 0.86 -7.76 -17.42
CA VAL A 40 0.36 -7.54 -16.05
C VAL A 40 -0.35 -6.19 -15.92
N GLU A 41 0.27 -5.14 -16.45
CA GLU A 41 -0.29 -3.79 -16.57
C GLU A 41 -1.66 -3.78 -17.29
N GLN A 42 -1.78 -4.47 -18.43
CA GLN A 42 -3.04 -4.57 -19.16
C GLN A 42 -4.13 -5.33 -18.38
N ARG A 43 -3.75 -6.38 -17.63
CA ARG A 43 -4.69 -7.13 -16.77
C ARG A 43 -5.20 -6.22 -15.66
N ARG A 44 -4.32 -5.48 -14.98
CA ARG A 44 -4.70 -4.55 -13.91
C ARG A 44 -5.64 -3.48 -14.40
N ARG A 45 -5.29 -2.78 -15.49
CA ARG A 45 -6.16 -1.74 -16.07
C ARG A 45 -7.54 -2.27 -16.40
N LYS A 46 -7.63 -3.45 -17.02
CA LYS A 46 -8.93 -4.08 -17.32
C LYS A 46 -9.70 -4.44 -16.06
N MET A 47 -9.03 -4.96 -15.03
CA MET A 47 -9.67 -5.28 -13.75
C MET A 47 -10.17 -4.00 -13.05
N ILE A 48 -9.35 -2.94 -12.97
CA ILE A 48 -9.73 -1.63 -12.42
C ILE A 48 -10.93 -1.08 -13.19
N ALA A 49 -10.85 -1.01 -14.52
CA ALA A 49 -11.92 -0.48 -15.35
C ALA A 49 -13.24 -1.22 -15.11
N LYS A 50 -13.21 -2.56 -15.15
CA LYS A 50 -14.40 -3.40 -14.98
C LYS A 50 -14.99 -3.28 -13.58
N LEU A 51 -14.14 -3.30 -12.56
CA LEU A 51 -14.59 -3.20 -11.18
C LEU A 51 -15.15 -1.81 -10.87
N LEU A 52 -14.47 -0.73 -11.30
CA LEU A 52 -14.99 0.63 -11.19
C LEU A 52 -16.33 0.80 -11.90
N GLU A 53 -16.43 0.33 -13.15
CA GLU A 53 -17.66 0.42 -13.95
C GLU A 53 -18.86 -0.19 -13.19
N ALA A 54 -18.72 -1.40 -12.64
CA ALA A 54 -19.80 -2.02 -11.87
C ALA A 54 -20.03 -1.38 -10.50
N THR A 55 -18.96 -1.06 -9.76
CA THR A 55 -19.10 -0.51 -8.41
C THR A 55 -19.73 0.88 -8.43
N LEU A 56 -19.28 1.76 -9.34
CA LEU A 56 -19.85 3.10 -9.53
C LEU A 56 -21.29 3.04 -10.03
N SER A 57 -21.58 2.15 -11.00
CA SER A 57 -22.97 1.93 -11.47
C SER A 57 -23.91 1.51 -10.33
N GLY A 58 -23.44 0.63 -9.43
CA GLY A 58 -24.22 0.21 -8.27
C GLY A 58 -24.40 1.31 -7.21
N ILE A 59 -23.47 2.26 -7.10
CA ILE A 59 -23.66 3.46 -6.26
C ILE A 59 -24.73 4.36 -6.87
N ASP A 60 -24.68 4.58 -8.19
CA ASP A 60 -25.65 5.41 -8.89
C ASP A 60 -27.07 4.83 -8.85
N GLU A 61 -27.21 3.51 -8.97
CA GLU A 61 -28.49 2.83 -8.82
C GLU A 61 -29.07 3.01 -7.42
N TYR A 62 -28.24 2.84 -6.39
CA TYR A 62 -28.64 3.09 -5.00
C TYR A 62 -29.05 4.55 -4.79
N HIS A 63 -28.25 5.51 -5.26
CA HIS A 63 -28.58 6.94 -5.16
C HIS A 63 -29.88 7.30 -5.89
N ARG A 64 -30.12 6.75 -7.08
CA ARG A 64 -31.41 6.93 -7.79
C ARG A 64 -32.58 6.39 -6.99
N ALA A 65 -32.45 5.22 -6.37
CA ALA A 65 -33.50 4.62 -5.55
C ALA A 65 -33.81 5.48 -4.30
N GLU A 66 -32.80 6.12 -3.72
CA GLU A 66 -32.91 7.01 -2.56
C GLU A 66 -33.28 8.47 -2.94
N GLY A 67 -33.48 8.76 -4.23
CA GLY A 67 -33.82 10.11 -4.70
C GLY A 67 -32.68 11.13 -4.58
N ILE A 68 -31.43 10.66 -4.52
CA ILE A 68 -30.22 11.49 -4.45
C ILE A 68 -29.83 11.90 -5.88
N GLU A 69 -29.61 13.20 -6.09
CA GLU A 69 -29.22 13.75 -7.39
C GLU A 69 -27.83 13.24 -7.81
N LEU A 70 -27.72 12.76 -9.06
CA LEU A 70 -26.46 12.26 -9.60
C LEU A 70 -25.67 13.41 -10.24
N ALA A 71 -24.39 13.52 -9.91
CA ALA A 71 -23.47 14.34 -10.67
C ALA A 71 -23.20 13.67 -12.04
N SER A 72 -23.80 14.20 -13.11
CA SER A 72 -23.57 13.68 -14.46
C SER A 72 -22.13 13.95 -14.90
N HIS A 73 -21.41 12.92 -15.35
CA HIS A 73 -20.06 12.90 -15.92
C HIS A 73 -18.86 12.60 -15.00
N GLU A 74 -19.03 12.39 -13.69
CA GLU A 74 -17.89 12.08 -12.81
C GLU A 74 -17.23 10.72 -13.10
N ASP A 75 -18.01 9.70 -13.47
CA ASP A 75 -17.50 8.32 -13.57
C ASP A 75 -16.48 8.13 -14.69
N ASN A 76 -16.75 8.67 -15.88
CA ASN A 76 -15.84 8.56 -17.00
C ASN A 76 -14.52 9.28 -16.72
N THR A 77 -14.55 10.40 -16.00
CA THR A 77 -13.34 11.14 -15.64
C THR A 77 -12.52 10.38 -14.60
N LEU A 78 -13.16 9.82 -13.57
CA LEU A 78 -12.51 9.00 -12.55
C LEU A 78 -11.88 7.74 -13.13
N ILE A 79 -12.62 7.03 -14.00
CA ILE A 79 -12.11 5.85 -14.70
C ILE A 79 -10.94 6.23 -15.60
N THR A 80 -11.06 7.32 -16.37
CA THR A 80 -9.97 7.79 -17.25
C THR A 80 -8.71 8.14 -16.44
N ALA A 81 -8.86 8.84 -15.33
CA ALA A 81 -7.76 9.19 -14.44
C ALA A 81 -7.10 7.95 -13.81
N ALA A 82 -7.90 6.97 -13.37
CA ALA A 82 -7.41 5.72 -12.80
C ALA A 82 -6.69 4.82 -13.83
N LEU A 83 -6.95 5.02 -15.13
CA LEU A 83 -6.36 4.24 -16.22
C LEU A 83 -5.21 4.97 -16.94
N ALA A 84 -4.79 6.15 -16.46
CA ALA A 84 -3.70 6.90 -17.07
C ALA A 84 -2.42 6.05 -17.19
N GLU A 85 -1.72 6.20 -18.31
CA GLU A 85 -0.52 5.43 -18.61
C GLU A 85 0.68 5.90 -17.76
N GLU A 86 1.14 5.05 -16.85
CA GLU A 86 2.39 5.23 -16.11
C GLU A 86 3.27 3.96 -16.17
N PRO A 87 4.60 4.08 -16.40
CA PRO A 87 5.52 2.93 -16.52
C PRO A 87 5.70 2.11 -15.23
N THR A 88 5.40 2.71 -14.08
CA THR A 88 5.35 2.03 -12.79
C THR A 88 4.17 2.58 -12.05
N GLU A 89 3.38 1.67 -11.52
CA GLU A 89 2.07 1.99 -10.98
C GLU A 89 2.19 2.65 -9.61
N ILE A 90 1.29 3.58 -9.34
CA ILE A 90 1.28 4.34 -8.11
C ILE A 90 0.30 3.74 -7.11
N GLU A 91 0.76 3.53 -5.89
CA GLU A 91 -0.07 3.14 -4.76
C GLU A 91 -0.18 4.29 -3.75
N PRO A 92 -1.40 4.67 -3.34
CA PRO A 92 -1.62 5.71 -2.35
C PRO A 92 -1.11 5.28 -0.97
N ASN A 93 -0.85 6.25 -0.08
CA ASN A 93 -0.51 5.93 1.30
C ASN A 93 -1.73 5.38 2.04
N ILE A 94 -1.54 4.37 2.89
CA ILE A 94 -2.53 4.00 3.91
C ILE A 94 -2.16 4.64 5.23
N SER A 95 -3.09 4.73 6.17
CA SER A 95 -2.76 5.26 7.50
C SER A 95 -3.44 4.48 8.62
N LEU A 96 -2.81 4.53 9.80
CA LEU A 96 -3.20 3.86 11.04
C LEU A 96 -3.15 4.86 12.18
N THR A 97 -3.91 4.63 13.25
CA THR A 97 -3.62 5.28 14.54
C THR A 97 -2.29 4.75 15.10
N GLN A 98 -1.63 5.53 15.95
CA GLN A 98 -0.34 5.17 16.55
C GLN A 98 -0.51 3.90 17.40
N HIS A 99 -1.65 3.74 18.08
CA HIS A 99 -2.00 2.49 18.75
C HIS A 99 -1.94 1.27 17.82
N ASN A 100 -2.57 1.34 16.65
CA ASN A 100 -2.59 0.23 15.69
C ASN A 100 -1.22 0.02 15.03
N PHE A 101 -0.50 1.10 14.73
CA PHE A 101 0.87 1.04 14.21
C PHE A 101 1.80 0.30 15.16
N GLU A 102 1.71 0.57 16.47
CA GLU A 102 2.52 -0.08 17.50
C GLU A 102 2.29 -1.60 17.55
N ILE A 103 1.05 -2.05 17.34
CA ILE A 103 0.70 -3.46 17.21
C ILE A 103 1.31 -4.04 15.92
N VAL A 104 1.10 -3.39 14.78
CA VAL A 104 1.58 -3.85 13.46
C VAL A 104 3.11 -3.96 13.41
N ARG A 105 3.84 -3.04 14.06
CA ARG A 105 5.30 -3.08 14.23
C ARG A 105 5.79 -4.36 14.93
N GLY A 106 4.94 -4.92 15.79
CA GLY A 106 5.18 -6.14 16.54
C GLY A 106 5.07 -7.43 15.71
N TYR A 107 4.37 -7.40 14.57
CA TYR A 107 4.04 -8.60 13.79
C TYR A 107 5.26 -9.35 13.28
N ARG A 108 5.17 -10.68 13.35
CA ARG A 108 6.19 -11.62 12.85
C ARG A 108 5.53 -12.84 12.23
N GLY A 109 6.25 -13.52 11.34
CA GLY A 109 5.80 -14.82 10.84
C GLY A 109 4.44 -14.73 10.15
N GLN A 110 3.52 -15.56 10.60
CA GLN A 110 2.15 -15.61 10.10
C GLN A 110 1.36 -14.32 10.31
N GLU A 111 1.64 -13.51 11.35
CA GLU A 111 0.91 -12.26 11.58
C GLU A 111 1.18 -11.23 10.45
N VAL A 112 2.38 -11.23 9.89
CA VAL A 112 2.72 -10.41 8.72
C VAL A 112 1.91 -10.87 7.52
N THR A 113 1.88 -12.19 7.29
CA THR A 113 1.06 -12.81 6.23
C THR A 113 -0.42 -12.44 6.38
N ASP A 114 -0.98 -12.62 7.57
CA ASP A 114 -2.40 -12.40 7.86
C ASP A 114 -2.78 -10.92 7.74
N TYR A 115 -1.91 -10.01 8.18
CA TYR A 115 -2.16 -8.58 8.04
C TYR A 115 -2.12 -8.15 6.57
N VAL A 116 -1.04 -8.47 5.87
CA VAL A 116 -0.85 -8.08 4.46
C VAL A 116 -1.95 -8.70 3.58
N TYR A 117 -2.31 -9.96 3.79
CA TYR A 117 -3.31 -10.63 2.95
C TYR A 117 -4.73 -10.29 3.39
N GLY A 118 -4.97 -10.15 4.70
CA GLY A 118 -6.26 -9.73 5.25
C GLY A 118 -6.69 -8.34 4.80
N LEU A 119 -5.74 -7.46 4.45
CA LEU A 119 -6.05 -6.17 3.84
C LEU A 119 -6.85 -6.31 2.53
N SER A 120 -6.63 -7.36 1.73
CA SER A 120 -7.40 -7.55 0.48
C SER A 120 -8.89 -7.78 0.74
N LYS A 121 -9.27 -8.63 1.71
CA LYS A 121 -10.66 -8.83 2.11
C LYS A 121 -11.28 -7.56 2.71
N ARG A 122 -10.50 -6.79 3.46
CA ARG A 122 -10.92 -5.49 4.02
C ARG A 122 -11.20 -4.46 2.92
N LEU A 123 -10.30 -4.35 1.94
CA LEU A 123 -10.47 -3.49 0.76
C LEU A 123 -11.68 -3.92 -0.10
N GLU A 124 -11.92 -5.23 -0.21
CA GLU A 124 -13.12 -5.77 -0.86
C GLU A 124 -14.41 -5.33 -0.16
N ALA A 125 -14.46 -5.38 1.18
CA ALA A 125 -15.60 -4.90 1.94
C ALA A 125 -15.81 -3.39 1.75
N MET A 126 -14.73 -2.61 1.80
CA MET A 126 -14.76 -1.16 1.57
C MET A 126 -15.30 -0.78 0.19
N GLN A 127 -14.86 -1.44 -0.88
CA GLN A 127 -15.34 -1.09 -2.22
C GLN A 127 -16.83 -1.42 -2.42
N ASN A 128 -17.39 -2.36 -1.64
CA ASN A 128 -18.82 -2.68 -1.71
C ASN A 128 -19.70 -1.62 -1.05
N ALA A 129 -19.13 -0.68 -0.27
CA ALA A 129 -19.89 0.35 0.42
C ALA A 129 -20.67 1.24 -0.57
N LYS A 130 -21.93 1.53 -0.24
CA LYS A 130 -22.83 2.36 -1.06
C LYS A 130 -23.04 3.76 -0.50
N THR A 131 -22.61 3.99 0.75
CA THR A 131 -22.71 5.31 1.40
C THR A 131 -21.41 5.67 2.12
N PRO A 132 -21.14 6.97 2.34
CA PRO A 132 -20.00 7.40 3.16
C PRO A 132 -19.99 6.82 4.57
N GLY A 133 -21.16 6.61 5.17
CA GLY A 133 -21.30 6.02 6.49
C GLY A 133 -20.90 4.53 6.51
N GLN A 134 -21.35 3.76 5.53
CA GLN A 134 -20.91 2.36 5.39
C GLN A 134 -19.41 2.27 5.15
N LEU A 135 -18.87 3.11 4.25
CA LEU A 135 -17.43 3.10 3.99
C LEU A 135 -16.61 3.48 5.24
N ALA A 136 -17.06 4.47 6.02
CA ALA A 136 -16.42 4.82 7.28
C ALA A 136 -16.40 3.64 8.27
N ILE A 137 -17.49 2.86 8.34
CA ILE A 137 -17.55 1.66 9.18
C ILE A 137 -16.53 0.62 8.72
N GLU A 138 -16.45 0.34 7.41
CA GLU A 138 -15.51 -0.64 6.88
C GLU A 138 -14.05 -0.22 7.06
N ILE A 139 -13.72 1.07 6.89
CA ILE A 139 -12.39 1.62 7.18
C ILE A 139 -12.04 1.44 8.66
N GLY A 140 -12.93 1.83 9.56
CA GLY A 140 -12.72 1.69 11.00
C GLY A 140 -12.61 0.22 11.45
N ALA A 141 -13.48 -0.66 10.95
CA ALA A 141 -13.43 -2.10 11.23
C ALA A 141 -12.13 -2.75 10.72
N SER A 142 -11.56 -2.19 9.66
CA SER A 142 -10.27 -2.59 9.11
C SER A 142 -9.07 -2.06 9.89
N SER A 143 -9.29 -1.37 11.01
CA SER A 143 -8.25 -0.76 11.84
C SER A 143 -7.42 0.30 11.09
N LEU A 144 -7.94 0.80 9.96
CA LEU A 144 -7.33 1.86 9.18
C LEU A 144 -7.86 3.23 9.61
N PHE A 145 -7.03 4.24 9.49
CA PHE A 145 -7.42 5.64 9.60
C PHE A 145 -7.84 6.21 8.23
N SER A 146 -7.18 5.83 7.14
CA SER A 146 -7.57 6.21 5.78
C SER A 146 -6.85 5.37 4.72
N ILE A 147 -7.31 5.53 3.47
CA ILE A 147 -6.58 5.16 2.26
C ILE A 147 -6.46 6.44 1.42
N GLY A 148 -5.23 6.86 1.14
CA GLY A 148 -4.86 8.14 0.55
C GLY A 148 -4.67 9.26 1.58
N VAL A 149 -3.72 10.16 1.29
CA VAL A 149 -3.44 11.35 2.12
C VAL A 149 -4.60 12.35 2.11
N ALA A 150 -5.26 12.56 0.96
CA ALA A 150 -6.37 13.50 0.85
C ALA A 150 -7.52 13.14 1.80
N MET A 151 -7.92 11.86 1.83
CA MET A 151 -8.91 11.35 2.77
C MET A 151 -8.44 11.51 4.22
N ALA A 152 -7.17 11.18 4.49
CA ALA A 152 -6.58 11.31 5.83
C ALA A 152 -6.70 12.74 6.35
N LYS A 153 -6.33 13.73 5.54
CA LYS A 153 -6.34 15.15 5.91
C LYS A 153 -7.74 15.63 6.28
N LEU A 154 -8.75 15.28 5.48
CA LEU A 154 -10.13 15.68 5.71
C LEU A 154 -10.70 15.02 6.99
N THR A 155 -10.45 13.72 7.16
CA THR A 155 -10.80 12.99 8.39
C THR A 155 -10.12 13.59 9.62
N TRP A 156 -8.81 13.81 9.55
CA TRP A 156 -8.04 14.37 10.66
C TRP A 156 -8.50 15.76 11.04
N THR A 157 -8.81 16.62 10.06
CA THR A 157 -9.34 17.97 10.30
C THR A 157 -10.67 17.92 11.04
N ALA A 158 -11.59 17.06 10.61
CA ALA A 158 -12.89 16.88 11.27
C ALA A 158 -12.71 16.32 12.69
N TRP A 159 -11.79 15.38 12.89
CA TRP A 159 -11.53 14.78 14.20
C TRP A 159 -10.94 15.79 15.18
N ARG A 160 -9.94 16.59 14.75
CA ARG A 160 -9.39 17.71 15.52
C ARG A 160 -10.44 18.77 15.85
N GLY A 161 -11.47 18.90 15.03
CA GLY A 161 -12.63 19.75 15.27
C GLY A 161 -13.59 19.23 16.36
N GLY A 162 -13.33 18.06 16.95
CA GLY A 162 -14.12 17.48 18.04
C GLY A 162 -15.17 16.45 17.61
N ALA A 163 -15.20 16.06 16.33
CA ALA A 163 -16.05 14.94 15.89
C ALA A 163 -15.54 13.61 16.46
N THR A 164 -16.42 12.63 16.67
CA THR A 164 -15.99 11.26 16.94
C THR A 164 -15.27 10.68 15.72
N PHE A 165 -14.34 9.73 15.91
CA PHE A 165 -13.56 9.16 14.80
C PHE A 165 -14.42 8.67 13.63
N LEU A 166 -15.51 7.92 13.89
CA LEU A 166 -16.39 7.43 12.84
C LEU A 166 -17.12 8.57 12.10
N ASN A 167 -17.53 9.63 12.82
CA ASN A 167 -18.13 10.80 12.18
C ASN A 167 -17.09 11.60 11.39
N ALA A 168 -15.87 11.71 11.90
CA ALA A 168 -14.77 12.37 11.21
C ALA A 168 -14.42 11.65 9.89
N LEU A 169 -14.36 10.31 9.92
CA LEU A 169 -14.20 9.47 8.72
C LEU A 169 -15.30 9.72 7.71
N ARG A 170 -16.55 9.66 8.16
CA ARG A 170 -17.71 9.92 7.31
C ARG A 170 -17.63 11.31 6.69
N THR A 171 -17.31 12.34 7.47
CA THR A 171 -17.11 13.71 6.97
C THR A 171 -15.99 13.75 5.94
N GLY A 172 -14.85 13.12 6.22
CA GLY A 172 -13.73 13.05 5.28
C GLY A 172 -14.10 12.43 3.94
N ILE A 173 -14.81 11.31 3.96
CA ILE A 173 -15.32 10.63 2.74
C ILE A 173 -16.35 11.50 2.02
N THR A 174 -17.30 12.10 2.75
CA THR A 174 -18.32 12.97 2.16
C THR A 174 -17.69 14.18 1.49
N THR A 175 -16.69 14.81 2.10
CA THR A 175 -15.99 15.97 1.54
C THR A 175 -15.09 15.59 0.36
N LEU A 176 -14.43 14.43 0.39
CA LEU A 176 -13.63 13.92 -0.73
C LEU A 176 -14.52 13.53 -1.94
N GLY A 177 -15.74 13.08 -1.66
CA GLY A 177 -16.63 12.43 -2.62
C GLY A 177 -16.52 10.92 -2.53
N MET A 178 -17.68 10.26 -2.41
CA MET A 178 -17.78 8.80 -2.26
C MET A 178 -17.14 8.05 -3.44
N LYS A 179 -17.41 8.52 -4.68
CA LYS A 179 -16.90 7.88 -5.89
C LYS A 179 -15.38 7.96 -5.94
N THR A 180 -14.80 9.12 -5.65
CA THR A 180 -13.34 9.32 -5.52
C THR A 180 -12.72 8.38 -4.48
N ALA A 181 -13.34 8.28 -3.29
CA ALA A 181 -12.87 7.38 -2.24
C ALA A 181 -12.86 5.91 -2.70
N ILE A 182 -13.95 5.46 -3.33
CA ILE A 182 -14.08 4.11 -3.88
C ILE A 182 -13.06 3.86 -4.99
N THR A 183 -12.79 4.84 -5.86
CA THR A 183 -11.76 4.71 -6.90
C THR A 183 -10.40 4.39 -6.32
N ILE A 184 -9.98 5.12 -5.27
CA ILE A 184 -8.72 4.89 -4.57
C ILE A 184 -8.68 3.46 -3.98
N ILE A 185 -9.77 3.01 -3.36
CA ILE A 185 -9.86 1.66 -2.75
C ILE A 185 -9.76 0.57 -3.82
N VAL A 186 -10.44 0.73 -4.96
CA VAL A 186 -10.41 -0.24 -6.06
C VAL A 186 -9.01 -0.36 -6.66
N ILE A 187 -8.28 0.74 -6.81
CA ILE A 187 -6.88 0.72 -7.29
C ILE A 187 -6.02 -0.18 -6.39
N VAL A 188 -6.06 0.06 -5.08
CA VAL A 188 -5.29 -0.73 -4.09
C VAL A 188 -5.77 -2.18 -4.07
N LEU A 189 -7.09 -2.42 -4.09
CA LEU A 189 -7.65 -3.77 -4.10
C LEU A 189 -7.16 -4.59 -5.29
N VAL A 190 -7.21 -4.04 -6.50
CA VAL A 190 -6.79 -4.78 -7.70
C VAL A 190 -5.29 -5.07 -7.64
N ALA A 191 -4.47 -4.13 -7.16
CA ALA A 191 -3.04 -4.39 -6.95
C ALA A 191 -2.80 -5.57 -5.99
N PHE A 192 -3.52 -5.61 -4.86
CA PHE A 192 -3.46 -6.74 -3.93
C PHE A 192 -3.98 -8.04 -4.56
N LEU A 193 -5.07 -8.02 -5.32
CA LEU A 193 -5.62 -9.22 -5.95
C LEU A 193 -4.66 -9.79 -7.00
N LEU A 194 -4.07 -8.95 -7.85
CA LEU A 194 -3.05 -9.39 -8.80
C LEU A 194 -1.82 -9.93 -8.10
N TYR A 195 -1.35 -9.22 -7.07
CA TYR A 195 -0.27 -9.71 -6.23
C TYR A 195 -0.59 -11.10 -5.70
N LEU A 196 -1.74 -11.31 -5.07
CA LEU A 196 -2.07 -12.58 -4.45
C LEU A 196 -2.32 -13.70 -5.47
N PHE A 197 -2.91 -13.34 -6.62
CA PHE A 197 -3.31 -14.30 -7.67
C PHE A 197 -2.14 -14.83 -8.50
N LEU A 198 -1.21 -13.96 -8.92
CA LEU A 198 -0.12 -14.37 -9.79
C LEU A 198 0.81 -15.31 -9.02
N GLU A 199 0.82 -16.61 -9.26
CA GLU A 199 1.73 -17.57 -8.62
C GLU A 199 3.19 -17.42 -9.12
N ASN A 200 3.73 -16.21 -9.13
CA ASN A 200 5.12 -15.98 -9.41
C ASN A 200 5.92 -16.23 -8.12
N PRO A 201 6.75 -17.29 -8.06
CA PRO A 201 7.64 -17.48 -6.93
C PRO A 201 8.68 -16.35 -6.94
N LYS A 202 9.02 -15.83 -5.76
CA LYS A 202 10.06 -14.85 -5.49
C LYS A 202 9.68 -13.38 -5.70
N LYS A 203 8.59 -12.99 -5.06
CA LYS A 203 8.01 -11.65 -5.12
C LYS A 203 7.70 -11.11 -3.72
N VAL A 204 7.61 -9.79 -3.56
CA VAL A 204 7.43 -9.13 -2.24
C VAL A 204 6.38 -8.02 -2.29
N LEU A 205 5.39 -8.13 -1.41
CA LEU A 205 4.45 -7.05 -1.11
C LEU A 205 4.86 -6.43 0.22
N ALA A 206 5.15 -5.14 0.20
CA ALA A 206 5.74 -4.46 1.33
C ALA A 206 4.93 -3.23 1.75
N LEU A 207 4.77 -3.08 3.06
CA LEU A 207 4.27 -1.86 3.69
C LEU A 207 5.39 -1.23 4.50
N VAL A 208 5.67 0.05 4.27
CA VAL A 208 6.68 0.80 5.03
C VAL A 208 5.99 1.96 5.71
N PHE A 209 6.00 1.98 7.04
CA PHE A 209 5.36 2.99 7.88
C PHE A 209 6.35 4.05 8.37
N ASN A 210 5.87 5.29 8.45
CA ASN A 210 6.61 6.46 8.86
C ASN A 210 5.92 7.15 10.05
N ASP A 211 6.37 6.84 11.26
CA ASP A 211 6.02 7.55 12.51
C ASP A 211 7.10 8.58 12.85
N THR A 212 7.37 9.47 11.89
CA THR A 212 8.27 10.61 12.09
C THR A 212 7.57 11.92 11.74
N ALA A 213 8.20 13.04 12.10
CA ALA A 213 7.79 14.38 11.70
C ALA A 213 8.32 14.77 10.30
N GLU A 214 8.80 13.80 9.52
CA GLU A 214 9.50 14.03 8.25
C GLU A 214 8.71 13.38 7.11
N ASP A 215 8.44 14.13 6.04
CA ASP A 215 7.94 13.54 4.81
C ASP A 215 9.08 12.78 4.12
N LEU A 216 8.87 11.50 3.82
CA LEU A 216 9.88 10.63 3.24
C LEU A 216 9.71 10.50 1.74
N VAL A 217 10.81 10.74 1.03
CA VAL A 217 10.88 10.72 -0.43
C VAL A 217 11.97 9.78 -0.89
N VAL A 218 11.70 9.04 -1.96
CA VAL A 218 12.72 8.28 -2.70
C VAL A 218 13.00 9.07 -3.96
N THR A 219 13.95 9.99 -3.86
CA THR A 219 14.26 10.95 -4.94
C THR A 219 14.55 10.24 -6.27
N ASN A 220 13.87 10.66 -7.34
CA ASN A 220 14.06 10.12 -8.69
C ASN A 220 13.98 8.57 -8.75
N TRP A 221 13.04 7.98 -8.01
CA TRP A 221 12.88 6.52 -7.91
C TRP A 221 12.61 5.86 -9.26
N ARG A 222 11.92 6.52 -10.20
CA ARG A 222 11.61 5.98 -11.54
C ARG A 222 12.86 5.63 -12.34
N ALA A 223 13.91 6.45 -12.25
CA ALA A 223 15.19 6.16 -12.87
C ALA A 223 15.77 4.83 -12.38
N GLY A 224 15.52 4.46 -11.11
CA GLY A 224 15.92 3.17 -10.55
C GLY A 224 15.13 1.98 -11.07
N VAL A 225 13.83 2.17 -11.36
CA VAL A 225 12.97 1.11 -11.94
C VAL A 225 13.40 0.80 -13.38
N GLU A 226 13.81 1.82 -14.13
CA GLU A 226 14.30 1.70 -15.50
C GLU A 226 15.75 1.17 -15.59
N GLY A 227 16.36 0.78 -14.45
CA GLY A 227 17.72 0.25 -14.38
C GLY A 227 18.83 1.33 -14.40
N GLY A 228 18.47 2.60 -14.26
CA GLY A 228 19.41 3.72 -14.11
C GLY A 228 19.92 3.89 -12.68
N THR A 229 21.00 4.67 -12.53
CA THR A 229 21.70 4.88 -11.24
C THR A 229 21.48 6.27 -10.62
N GLY A 230 20.68 7.12 -11.26
CA GLY A 230 20.43 8.51 -10.82
C GLY A 230 19.40 8.66 -9.70
N GLY A 231 18.77 7.57 -9.27
CA GLY A 231 17.69 7.56 -8.29
C GLY A 231 18.13 7.27 -6.85
N ASN A 232 17.15 7.23 -5.95
CA ASN A 232 17.26 6.68 -4.60
C ASN A 232 16.68 5.26 -4.51
N LEU A 233 16.30 4.66 -5.64
CA LEU A 233 15.87 3.27 -5.74
C LEU A 233 16.89 2.51 -6.59
N TYR A 234 17.30 1.34 -6.12
CA TYR A 234 18.14 0.41 -6.88
C TYR A 234 17.51 -0.97 -6.84
N VAL A 235 17.10 -1.45 -8.01
CA VAL A 235 16.57 -2.80 -8.20
C VAL A 235 17.70 -3.68 -8.73
N ALA A 236 18.26 -4.51 -7.86
CA ALA A 236 19.36 -5.40 -8.22
C ALA A 236 18.84 -6.54 -9.12
N HIS A 237 17.72 -7.15 -8.72
CA HIS A 237 17.06 -8.23 -9.43
C HIS A 237 15.53 -8.06 -9.36
N GLY A 238 14.85 -8.47 -10.44
CA GLY A 238 13.41 -8.27 -10.57
C GLY A 238 13.06 -6.93 -11.20
N HIS A 239 11.83 -6.49 -10.98
CA HIS A 239 11.32 -5.17 -11.34
C HIS A 239 10.31 -4.70 -10.28
N MET A 240 10.11 -3.39 -10.21
CA MET A 240 9.09 -2.78 -9.35
C MET A 240 7.80 -2.66 -10.18
N GLU A 241 6.74 -3.34 -9.74
CA GLU A 241 5.43 -3.32 -10.38
C GLU A 241 4.63 -2.11 -9.90
N ASN A 242 4.62 -1.91 -8.57
CA ASN A 242 3.89 -0.84 -7.92
C ASN A 242 4.79 -0.13 -6.92
N PHE A 243 4.69 1.19 -6.84
CA PHE A 243 5.47 1.99 -5.91
C PHE A 243 4.62 3.05 -5.21
N MET A 244 4.94 3.29 -3.95
CA MET A 244 4.22 4.23 -3.11
C MET A 244 4.40 5.66 -3.63
N GLN A 245 3.30 6.39 -3.77
CA GLN A 245 3.35 7.81 -4.09
C GLN A 245 2.03 8.48 -3.70
N ASP A 246 2.12 9.63 -3.07
CA ASP A 246 0.97 10.46 -2.75
C ASP A 246 1.39 11.94 -2.79
N HIS A 247 0.40 12.83 -2.79
CA HIS A 247 0.62 14.26 -2.63
C HIS A 247 0.70 14.58 -1.14
N ALA A 248 1.75 15.29 -0.71
CA ALA A 248 2.00 15.50 0.72
C ALA A 248 0.80 16.09 1.45
N SER A 249 0.07 17.02 0.84
CA SER A 249 -1.13 17.60 1.44
C SER A 249 -2.45 17.00 0.93
N GLY A 250 -2.39 16.01 0.04
CA GLY A 250 -3.54 15.48 -0.70
C GLY A 250 -4.01 16.35 -1.86
N ASP A 251 -3.48 17.58 -1.98
CA ASP A 251 -3.78 18.49 -3.09
C ASP A 251 -2.76 18.31 -4.24
N LEU A 252 -3.21 18.39 -5.50
CA LEU A 252 -2.40 18.14 -6.70
C LEU A 252 -1.18 19.07 -6.84
N ASP A 253 -1.24 20.25 -6.24
CA ASP A 253 -0.17 21.26 -6.26
C ASP A 253 0.89 21.03 -5.17
N SER A 254 0.65 20.10 -4.25
CA SER A 254 1.60 19.78 -3.19
C SER A 254 2.67 18.79 -3.62
N PRO A 255 3.87 18.84 -3.00
CA PRO A 255 4.98 17.96 -3.36
C PRO A 255 4.60 16.49 -3.32
N ILE A 256 5.16 15.73 -4.27
CA ILE A 256 5.04 14.28 -4.30
C ILE A 256 5.93 13.68 -3.21
N VAL A 257 5.36 12.77 -2.43
CA VAL A 257 6.05 12.03 -1.37
C VAL A 257 5.80 10.52 -1.49
N GLN A 258 6.73 9.71 -0.98
CA GLN A 258 6.55 8.27 -0.93
C GLN A 258 5.78 7.87 0.33
N ILE A 259 6.13 8.45 1.47
CA ILE A 259 5.43 8.22 2.74
C ILE A 259 5.32 9.55 3.48
N ARG A 260 4.10 9.98 3.75
CA ARG A 260 3.85 11.22 4.49
C ARG A 260 4.38 11.14 5.93
N GLN A 261 4.75 12.27 6.51
CA GLN A 261 4.93 12.44 7.95
C GLN A 261 3.64 12.14 8.73
N ARG A 262 3.76 11.82 10.03
CA ARG A 262 2.60 11.57 10.89
C ARG A 262 1.70 12.80 11.01
N PHE A 263 0.40 12.59 11.21
CA PHE A 263 -0.40 13.64 11.85
C PHE A 263 -0.24 13.56 13.35
N PHE A 264 0.07 14.72 13.93
CA PHE A 264 0.45 14.83 15.33
C PHE A 264 -0.63 15.57 16.12
N PHE A 265 -1.15 14.92 17.16
CA PHE A 265 -2.00 15.50 18.19
C PHE A 265 -1.11 15.99 19.33
N GLU A 266 -0.52 15.05 20.07
CA GLU A 266 0.35 15.29 21.22
C GLU A 266 1.43 14.19 21.34
N PRO A 267 2.54 14.43 22.07
CA PRO A 267 3.54 13.39 22.32
C PRO A 267 2.92 12.14 22.97
N ASN A 268 3.18 10.97 22.40
CA ASN A 268 2.67 9.66 22.86
C ASN A 268 1.13 9.52 22.83
N ASP A 269 0.43 10.38 22.08
CA ASP A 269 -1.00 10.25 21.89
C ASP A 269 -1.32 9.02 21.02
N PRO A 270 -2.08 8.02 21.51
CA PRO A 270 -2.45 6.85 20.72
C PRO A 270 -3.23 7.18 19.44
N ASP A 271 -3.82 8.37 19.35
CA ASP A 271 -4.61 8.87 18.22
C ASP A 271 -3.77 9.63 17.18
N ASN A 272 -2.46 9.78 17.39
CA ASN A 272 -1.54 10.19 16.33
C ASN A 272 -1.72 9.29 15.10
N VAL A 273 -1.61 9.84 13.88
CA VAL A 273 -1.87 9.07 12.66
C VAL A 273 -0.56 8.82 11.92
N VAL A 274 -0.22 7.56 11.75
CA VAL A 274 0.99 7.08 11.09
C VAL A 274 0.66 6.67 9.66
N PHE A 275 1.45 7.13 8.69
CA PHE A 275 1.27 6.81 7.27
C PHE A 275 2.16 5.65 6.86
N GLY A 276 1.69 4.85 5.91
CA GLY A 276 2.42 3.75 5.30
C GLY A 276 2.33 3.77 3.79
N GLY A 277 3.47 3.61 3.12
CA GLY A 277 3.54 3.40 1.68
C GLY A 277 3.52 1.92 1.33
N ILE A 278 2.91 1.59 0.19
CA ILE A 278 2.83 0.23 -0.34
C ILE A 278 3.73 0.12 -1.58
N TYR A 279 4.50 -0.95 -1.68
CA TYR A 279 5.18 -1.28 -2.93
C TYR A 279 5.14 -2.78 -3.21
N PHE A 280 5.17 -3.11 -4.49
CA PHE A 280 5.23 -4.48 -4.98
C PHE A 280 6.41 -4.64 -5.93
N ALA A 281 7.28 -5.61 -5.63
CA ALA A 281 8.34 -6.01 -6.54
C ALA A 281 8.20 -7.49 -6.90
N ASP A 282 8.33 -7.79 -8.18
CA ASP A 282 8.28 -9.15 -8.73
C ASP A 282 9.63 -9.55 -9.33
N ARG A 283 9.83 -10.84 -9.53
CA ARG A 283 11.01 -11.36 -10.23
C ARG A 283 10.88 -11.17 -11.73
N ASN A 284 12.04 -11.12 -12.38
CA ASN A 284 12.12 -11.25 -13.83
C ASN A 284 12.05 -12.73 -14.23
N PHE A 285 11.77 -13.00 -15.51
CA PHE A 285 11.86 -14.35 -16.05
C PHE A 285 13.29 -14.92 -15.87
N GLY A 286 13.39 -16.14 -15.36
CA GLY A 286 14.67 -16.84 -15.11
C GLY A 286 14.94 -17.21 -13.65
N LEU A 287 16.20 -17.52 -13.35
CA LEU A 287 16.68 -17.99 -12.03
C LEU A 287 17.08 -16.84 -11.10
N ARG A 288 16.33 -15.74 -11.11
CA ARG A 288 16.55 -14.57 -10.24
C ARG A 288 15.31 -14.28 -9.42
N GLY A 289 15.52 -13.69 -8.25
CA GLY A 289 14.45 -13.27 -7.34
C GLY A 289 14.03 -11.82 -7.55
N SER A 290 13.44 -11.24 -6.51
CA SER A 290 13.13 -9.80 -6.42
C SER A 290 13.90 -9.18 -5.25
N GLU A 291 14.86 -8.32 -5.56
CA GLU A 291 15.86 -7.84 -4.61
C GLU A 291 16.22 -6.38 -4.93
N GLY A 292 16.23 -5.53 -3.91
CA GLY A 292 16.56 -4.11 -4.09
C GLY A 292 16.72 -3.35 -2.78
N VAL A 293 17.24 -2.14 -2.90
CA VAL A 293 17.38 -1.19 -1.80
C VAL A 293 16.81 0.16 -2.21
N MET A 294 16.12 0.81 -1.27
CA MET A 294 15.63 2.17 -1.43
C MET A 294 16.15 3.07 -0.31
N LEU A 295 16.45 4.30 -0.66
CA LEU A 295 16.91 5.35 0.25
C LEU A 295 15.79 6.38 0.42
N PHE A 296 15.12 6.31 1.56
CA PHE A 296 14.21 7.35 2.01
C PHE A 296 15.03 8.55 2.49
N THR A 297 14.72 9.73 1.97
CA THR A 297 15.32 11.01 2.39
C THR A 297 14.20 11.93 2.86
N SER A 298 14.44 12.68 3.93
CA SER A 298 13.52 13.75 4.32
C SER A 298 13.59 14.92 3.33
N LEU A 299 12.46 15.61 3.12
CA LEU A 299 12.42 16.91 2.44
C LEU A 299 12.94 18.06 3.31
N ASN A 300 12.88 17.92 4.64
CA ASN A 300 13.01 19.04 5.58
C ASN A 300 14.21 18.90 6.53
N SER A 301 14.91 17.77 6.51
CA SER A 301 16.05 17.48 7.39
C SER A 301 17.11 16.62 6.70
N PRO A 302 18.35 16.54 7.23
CA PRO A 302 19.37 15.63 6.70
C PRO A 302 19.08 14.14 7.00
N PHE A 303 17.92 13.82 7.57
CA PHE A 303 17.53 12.45 7.85
C PHE A 303 17.43 11.62 6.58
N SER A 304 18.05 10.43 6.60
CA SER A 304 17.87 9.44 5.57
C SER A 304 17.94 8.03 6.12
N ALA A 305 17.14 7.13 5.55
CA ALA A 305 17.03 5.75 5.96
C ALA A 305 17.02 4.83 4.74
N ALA A 306 17.88 3.83 4.77
CA ALA A 306 17.90 2.79 3.75
C ALA A 306 17.01 1.63 4.16
N HIS A 307 16.29 1.08 3.19
CA HIS A 307 15.44 -0.09 3.37
C HIS A 307 15.73 -1.13 2.27
N LEU A 308 16.07 -2.34 2.68
CA LEU A 308 16.36 -3.47 1.81
C LEU A 308 15.20 -4.46 1.83
N TYR A 309 14.82 -4.93 0.65
CA TYR A 309 14.02 -6.14 0.47
C TYR A 309 14.81 -7.16 -0.35
N ALA A 310 14.74 -8.43 0.06
CA ALA A 310 15.42 -9.50 -0.63
C ALA A 310 14.59 -10.78 -0.63
N VAL A 311 14.14 -11.18 -1.81
CA VAL A 311 13.47 -12.46 -2.06
C VAL A 311 14.25 -13.22 -3.15
N PRO A 312 15.48 -13.69 -2.85
CA PRO A 312 16.35 -14.36 -3.81
C PRO A 312 15.80 -15.71 -4.26
N TYR A 313 16.23 -16.16 -5.45
CA TYR A 313 15.82 -17.44 -6.01
C TYR A 313 16.28 -18.64 -5.17
N VAL A 314 17.55 -18.66 -4.77
CA VAL A 314 18.19 -19.81 -4.09
C VAL A 314 18.43 -19.58 -2.60
N ASN A 315 18.65 -18.34 -2.18
CA ASN A 315 18.99 -18.02 -0.80
C ASN A 315 17.75 -17.77 0.07
N ASP A 316 17.97 -17.61 1.37
CA ASP A 316 16.92 -17.18 2.28
C ASP A 316 16.51 -15.73 2.02
N ASN A 317 15.20 -15.49 2.11
CA ASN A 317 14.57 -14.19 2.11
C ASN A 317 15.04 -13.37 3.30
N GLY A 318 15.02 -12.05 3.17
CA GLY A 318 15.35 -11.17 4.26
C GLY A 318 15.09 -9.71 3.96
N THR A 319 15.26 -8.93 5.01
CA THR A 319 15.18 -7.47 4.97
C THR A 319 16.26 -6.87 5.85
N ASN A 320 16.49 -5.58 5.67
CA ASN A 320 17.41 -4.81 6.47
C ASN A 320 17.00 -3.34 6.44
N MET A 321 17.37 -2.59 7.47
CA MET A 321 17.22 -1.15 7.53
C MET A 321 18.50 -0.53 8.10
N ARG A 322 18.84 0.68 7.66
CA ARG A 322 19.99 1.42 8.19
C ARG A 322 19.67 2.91 8.25
N LEU A 323 20.05 3.55 9.35
CA LEU A 323 20.18 5.01 9.37
C LEU A 323 21.35 5.40 8.47
N MET A 324 21.15 6.39 7.63
CA MET A 324 22.17 6.88 6.72
C MET A 324 22.67 8.23 7.19
N THR A 325 23.97 8.33 7.42
CA THR A 325 24.65 9.56 7.85
C THR A 325 25.69 9.97 6.81
N GLY A 326 25.70 11.25 6.41
CA GLY A 326 26.71 11.80 5.51
C GLY A 326 26.30 11.87 4.04
N GLN A 327 27.26 11.68 3.13
CA GLN A 327 27.04 11.82 1.68
C GLN A 327 26.13 10.71 1.12
N LYS A 328 25.44 11.02 0.02
CA LYS A 328 24.59 10.05 -0.70
C LYS A 328 25.42 8.81 -1.07
N PRO A 329 25.04 7.60 -0.61
CA PRO A 329 25.80 6.39 -0.87
C PRO A 329 25.67 5.96 -2.32
N ASN A 330 26.65 5.18 -2.79
CA ASN A 330 26.46 4.34 -3.98
C ASN A 330 25.45 3.24 -3.62
N LEU A 331 24.29 3.21 -4.28
CA LEU A 331 23.21 2.28 -3.93
C LEU A 331 23.54 0.82 -4.20
N GLU A 332 24.38 0.52 -5.20
CA GLU A 332 24.81 -0.86 -5.45
C GLU A 332 25.72 -1.36 -4.32
N THR A 333 26.65 -0.52 -3.87
CA THR A 333 27.51 -0.84 -2.71
C THR A 333 26.66 -1.03 -1.45
N LEU A 334 25.75 -0.08 -1.18
CA LEU A 334 24.83 -0.15 -0.05
C LEU A 334 23.96 -1.42 -0.09
N PHE A 335 23.45 -1.78 -1.27
CA PHE A 335 22.68 -3.01 -1.47
C PHE A 335 23.49 -4.22 -1.01
N ARG A 336 24.71 -4.40 -1.51
CA ARG A 336 25.56 -5.55 -1.15
C ARG A 336 25.82 -5.62 0.36
N GLU A 337 26.19 -4.51 0.98
CA GLU A 337 26.45 -4.46 2.42
C GLU A 337 25.22 -4.79 3.26
N MET A 338 24.06 -4.26 2.89
CA MET A 338 22.81 -4.55 3.58
C MET A 338 22.36 -5.99 3.32
N TYR A 339 22.58 -6.52 2.11
CA TYR A 339 22.21 -7.86 1.70
C TYR A 339 22.95 -8.93 2.50
N ASP A 340 24.25 -8.76 2.71
CA ASP A 340 25.08 -9.72 3.47
C ASP A 340 24.70 -9.78 4.96
N THR A 341 24.06 -8.73 5.47
CA THR A 341 23.63 -8.61 6.87
C THR A 341 22.12 -8.73 7.06
N ARG A 342 21.38 -9.08 6.00
CA ARG A 342 19.91 -9.19 6.03
C ARG A 342 19.45 -10.27 7.00
N LYS A 343 18.27 -10.08 7.57
CA LYS A 343 17.62 -11.02 8.49
C LYS A 343 16.14 -11.13 8.19
N VAL A 344 15.48 -12.13 8.76
CA VAL A 344 14.02 -12.21 8.73
C VAL A 344 13.40 -11.01 9.45
N ARG A 345 14.05 -10.56 10.54
CA ARG A 345 13.68 -9.35 11.27
C ARG A 345 14.91 -8.55 11.68
N VAL A 346 14.82 -7.24 11.52
CA VAL A 346 15.69 -6.23 12.15
C VAL A 346 14.85 -5.35 13.07
N ASP A 347 15.39 -4.99 14.23
CA ASP A 347 14.78 -4.11 15.23
C ASP A 347 15.91 -3.46 16.03
N PHE A 348 16.11 -2.16 15.83
CA PHE A 348 17.18 -1.41 16.48
C PHE A 348 16.82 0.06 16.63
N ALA A 349 17.49 0.73 17.56
CA ALA A 349 17.39 2.17 17.75
C ALA A 349 18.76 2.82 17.49
N GLU A 350 18.77 3.88 16.70
CA GLU A 350 19.98 4.61 16.31
C GLU A 350 19.62 6.07 15.99
N GLY A 351 20.43 7.02 16.45
CA GLY A 351 20.28 8.44 16.10
C GLY A 351 18.96 9.11 16.50
N GLY A 352 18.28 8.62 17.55
CA GLY A 352 16.95 9.11 17.96
C GLY A 352 15.78 8.53 17.15
N TYR A 353 16.06 7.52 16.33
CA TYR A 353 15.06 6.78 15.56
C TYR A 353 15.08 5.31 15.96
N ARG A 354 13.93 4.65 15.79
CA ARG A 354 13.77 3.21 15.89
C ARG A 354 13.31 2.67 14.55
N PHE A 355 14.04 1.67 14.08
CA PHE A 355 13.83 0.99 12.82
C PHE A 355 13.41 -0.45 13.10
N THR A 356 12.33 -0.89 12.45
CA THR A 356 12.01 -2.32 12.39
C THR A 356 11.71 -2.71 10.96
N SER A 357 12.12 -3.90 10.55
CA SER A 357 11.68 -4.48 9.28
C SER A 357 11.59 -5.98 9.41
N THR A 358 10.47 -6.55 8.98
CA THR A 358 10.16 -7.97 9.14
C THR A 358 9.60 -8.54 7.85
N VAL A 359 10.16 -9.66 7.40
CA VAL A 359 9.52 -10.52 6.39
C VAL A 359 8.79 -11.67 7.07
N ASN A 360 7.73 -12.16 6.45
CA ASN A 360 6.92 -13.25 6.99
C ASN A 360 7.68 -14.58 7.14
N ASP A 361 8.58 -14.93 6.20
CA ASP A 361 9.33 -16.19 6.26
C ASP A 361 10.70 -16.06 5.58
N ALA A 362 11.70 -16.77 6.13
CA ALA A 362 13.02 -16.94 5.53
C ALA A 362 12.95 -17.74 4.21
N ARG A 363 11.94 -18.59 4.06
CA ARG A 363 11.76 -19.48 2.90
C ARG A 363 10.44 -19.21 2.21
N GLY A 364 10.30 -19.70 0.98
CA GLY A 364 9.10 -19.53 0.17
C GLY A 364 9.25 -18.50 -0.94
N GLY A 365 8.14 -18.31 -1.66
CA GLY A 365 8.08 -17.50 -2.89
C GLY A 365 7.26 -16.22 -2.79
N VAL A 366 6.31 -16.13 -1.86
CA VAL A 366 5.43 -14.97 -1.70
C VAL A 366 5.70 -14.35 -0.34
N VAL A 367 6.35 -13.19 -0.33
CA VAL A 367 6.84 -12.54 0.89
C VAL A 367 6.01 -11.30 1.21
N GLY A 368 5.42 -11.30 2.40
CA GLY A 368 4.93 -10.08 3.03
C GLY A 368 6.06 -9.41 3.80
N LEU A 369 6.22 -8.10 3.65
CA LEU A 369 7.22 -7.30 4.35
C LEU A 369 6.54 -6.12 5.07
N ILE A 370 6.91 -5.88 6.33
CA ILE A 370 6.51 -4.68 7.08
C ILE A 370 7.77 -3.99 7.58
N GLY A 371 8.00 -2.76 7.12
CA GLY A 371 9.04 -1.85 7.59
C GLY A 371 8.45 -0.71 8.40
N THR A 372 9.16 -0.21 9.41
CA THR A 372 8.75 0.94 10.23
C THR A 372 9.94 1.84 10.51
N ILE A 373 9.74 3.14 10.35
CA ILE A 373 10.66 4.20 10.75
C ILE A 373 9.92 5.06 11.77
N SER A 374 10.45 5.16 12.99
CA SER A 374 9.79 5.87 14.09
C SER A 374 10.78 6.72 14.89
N THR A 375 10.32 7.81 15.49
CA THR A 375 11.12 8.56 16.49
C THR A 375 11.11 7.82 17.84
N THR A 376 12.24 7.75 18.54
CA THR A 376 12.34 7.12 19.88
C THR A 376 11.79 7.95 21.02
#